data_AF-A0A537D3P1-F1
#
_entry.id   AF-A0A537D3P1-F1
#
_cell.length_a   1.000
_cell.length_b   1.000
_cell.length_c   1.000
_cell.angle_alpha   90.00
_cell.angle_beta   90.00
_cell.angle_gamma   90.00
#
_symmetry.space_group_name_H-M   'P 1'
#
loop_
_entity.id
_entity.type
_entity.pdbx_description
1 polymer ?
#
loop_
_entity_poly.entity_id
_entity_poly.type
_entity_poly.pdbx_seq_one_letter_code
_entity_poly.pdbx_strand_id
1 'polypeptide(L)'
;YSAVIDYPINAGGRPLHSWPAFIVLTFELAILGAALAAFFGFILLNGLPRLRHPVFNAPDFDLASKSRFFICIRSSDRRFDAQAAERSLRESQPVRVMRVER
;
A
#
# COMPACT_ATOMS: atom_id res chain seq x y z
N TYR A 1 -7.11 -10.12 -32.65
CA TYR A 1 -7.09 -10.88 -33.91
C TYR A 1 -5.69 -10.98 -34.53
N SER A 2 -4.61 -10.90 -33.74
CA SER A 2 -3.24 -10.91 -34.28
C SER A 2 -2.88 -12.19 -35.04
N ALA A 3 -3.19 -13.38 -34.50
CA ALA A 3 -2.90 -14.66 -35.15
C ALA A 3 -3.84 -15.04 -36.32
N VAL A 4 -4.83 -14.20 -36.63
CA VAL A 4 -5.83 -14.44 -37.70
C VAL A 4 -5.74 -13.37 -38.79
N ILE A 5 -5.46 -12.12 -38.41
CA ILE A 5 -5.48 -10.94 -39.30
C ILE A 5 -4.07 -10.40 -39.50
N ASP A 6 -3.35 -10.09 -38.42
CA ASP A 6 -2.05 -9.40 -38.53
C ASP A 6 -0.92 -10.33 -39.00
N TYR A 7 -0.91 -11.58 -38.53
CA TYR A 7 0.09 -12.57 -38.91
C TYR A 7 -0.45 -14.01 -38.76
N PRO A 8 -1.15 -14.53 -39.78
CA PRO A 8 -1.69 -15.88 -39.76
C PRO A 8 -0.57 -16.92 -39.87
N ILE A 9 -0.39 -17.73 -38.82
CA ILE A 9 0.60 -18.79 -38.76
C ILE A 9 -0.07 -20.15 -38.60
N ASN A 10 0.35 -21.14 -39.40
CA ASN A 10 -0.07 -22.53 -39.23
C ASN A 10 0.72 -23.17 -38.08
N ALA A 11 0.16 -23.14 -36.88
CA ALA A 11 0.72 -23.77 -35.69
C ALA A 11 0.08 -25.15 -35.45
N GLY A 12 0.72 -26.21 -35.96
CA GLY A 12 0.32 -27.60 -35.71
C GLY A 12 -1.03 -28.00 -36.33
N GLY A 13 -1.41 -27.40 -37.47
CA GLY A 13 -2.62 -27.75 -38.23
C GLY A 13 -3.93 -27.29 -37.57
N ARG A 14 -3.86 -26.50 -36.49
CA ARG A 14 -5.05 -26.02 -35.78
C ARG A 14 -5.75 -24.89 -36.56
N PRO A 15 -7.07 -24.71 -36.39
CA PRO A 15 -7.77 -23.58 -36.98
C PRO A 15 -7.16 -22.25 -36.53
N LEU A 16 -7.01 -21.30 -37.45
CA LEU A 16 -6.47 -19.96 -37.16
C LEU A 16 -7.23 -19.28 -36.00
N HIS A 17 -8.55 -19.48 -35.93
CA HIS A 17 -9.40 -18.99 -34.84
C HIS A 17 -9.48 -19.99 -33.66
N SER A 18 -8.33 -20.32 -33.06
CA SER A 18 -8.22 -21.21 -31.90
C SER A 18 -8.57 -20.52 -30.57
N TRP A 19 -9.82 -20.05 -30.45
CA TRP A 19 -10.29 -19.26 -29.30
C TRP A 19 -10.04 -19.87 -27.90
N PRO A 20 -10.13 -21.21 -27.68
CA PRO A 20 -9.93 -21.79 -26.35
C PRO A 20 -8.49 -21.63 -25.85
N ALA A 21 -7.51 -21.56 -26.75
CA ALA A 21 -6.11 -21.38 -26.38
C ALA A 21 -5.83 -20.00 -25.76
N PHE A 22 -6.66 -18.99 -26.05
CA PHE A 22 -6.50 -17.65 -25.49
C PHE A 22 -7.07 -17.50 -24.07
N ILE A 23 -7.93 -18.41 -23.60
CA ILE A 23 -8.55 -18.33 -22.28
C ILE A 23 -7.47 -18.28 -21.19
N VAL A 24 -6.54 -19.23 -21.23
CA VAL A 24 -5.44 -19.32 -20.25
C VAL A 24 -4.61 -18.03 -20.25
N LEU A 25 -4.28 -17.52 -21.45
CA LEU A 25 -3.49 -16.30 -21.57
C LEU A 25 -4.23 -15.07 -21.02
N THR A 26 -5.51 -14.92 -21.34
CA THR A 26 -6.32 -13.82 -20.82
C THR A 26 -6.53 -13.90 -19.31
N PHE A 27 -6.65 -15.11 -18.76
CA PHE A 27 -6.74 -15.34 -17.33
C PHE A 27 -5.47 -14.90 -16.60
N GLU A 28 -4.30 -15.31 -17.11
CA GLU A 28 -3.00 -14.89 -16.55
C GLU A 28 -2.82 -13.37 -16.62
N LEU A 29 -3.18 -12.73 -17.74
CA LEU A 29 -3.13 -11.27 -17.86
C LEU A 29 -4.09 -10.57 -16.90
N ALA A 30 -5.28 -11.13 -16.67
CA ALA A 30 -6.25 -10.58 -15.74
C ALA A 30 -5.73 -10.67 -14.30
N ILE A 31 -5.15 -11.80 -13.89
CA ILE A 31 -4.54 -11.97 -12.57
C ILE A 31 -3.35 -11.04 -12.40
N LEU A 32 -2.46 -10.97 -13.39
CA LEU A 32 -1.30 -10.08 -13.38
C LEU A 32 -1.75 -8.61 -13.25
N GLY A 33 -2.73 -8.20 -14.04
CA GLY A 33 -3.30 -6.86 -13.99
C GLY A 33 -3.92 -6.55 -12.62
N ALA A 34 -4.67 -7.49 -12.05
CA ALA A 34 -5.26 -7.34 -10.72
C ALA A 34 -4.18 -7.25 -9.62
N ALA A 35 -3.14 -8.08 -9.68
CA ALA A 35 -2.04 -8.07 -8.72
C ALA A 35 -1.26 -6.75 -8.76
N LEU A 36 -0.95 -6.23 -9.96
CA LEU A 36 -0.29 -4.94 -10.13
C LEU A 36 -1.17 -3.79 -9.64
N ALA A 37 -2.46 -3.78 -10.01
CA ALA A 37 -3.40 -2.76 -9.55
C ALA A 37 -3.54 -2.77 -8.02
N ALA A 38 -3.62 -3.95 -7.39
CA ALA A 38 -3.66 -4.09 -5.95
C ALA A 38 -2.37 -3.59 -5.28
N PHE A 39 -1.20 -3.95 -5.82
CA PHE A 39 0.10 -3.53 -5.29
C PHE A 39 0.28 -2.01 -5.37
N PHE A 40 0.09 -1.41 -6.54
CA PHE A 40 0.22 0.04 -6.72
C PHE A 40 -0.89 0.82 -6.01
N GLY A 41 -2.12 0.30 -6.02
CA GLY A 41 -3.24 0.85 -5.27
C GLY A 41 -2.97 0.88 -3.78
N PHE A 42 -2.45 -0.21 -3.20
CA PHE A 42 -2.05 -0.28 -1.81
C PHE A 42 -0.99 0.77 -1.46
N ILE A 43 0.06 0.90 -2.27
CA ILE A 43 1.11 1.90 -2.04
C ILE A 43 0.55 3.33 -2.11
N LEU A 44 -0.26 3.63 -3.12
CA LEU A 44 -0.78 4.98 -3.34
C LEU A 44 -1.80 5.39 -2.27
N LEU A 45 -2.75 4.51 -1.96
CA LEU A 45 -3.82 4.79 -0.99
C LEU A 45 -3.31 4.91 0.44
N ASN A 46 -2.26 4.15 0.81
CA ASN A 46 -1.61 4.31 2.12
C ASN A 46 -0.59 5.45 2.13
N GLY A 47 -0.37 6.15 1.00
CA GLY A 47 0.61 7.22 0.89
C GLY A 47 2.06 6.76 1.11
N LEU A 48 2.36 5.52 0.70
CA LEU A 48 3.60 4.82 1.02
C LEU A 48 4.85 5.11 0.18
N PRO A 49 4.90 5.95 -0.87
CA PRO A 49 6.18 6.51 -1.29
C PRO A 49 6.57 7.70 -0.40
N ARG A 50 6.64 7.47 0.93
CA ARG A 50 6.97 8.50 1.92
C ARG A 50 8.21 8.12 2.73
N LEU A 51 9.37 8.44 2.17
CA LEU A 51 10.68 8.14 2.76
C LEU A 51 10.95 8.94 4.04
N ARG A 52 10.31 10.10 4.23
CA ARG A 52 10.45 10.93 5.43
C ARG A 52 9.08 11.17 6.06
N HIS A 53 8.88 10.60 7.24
CA HIS A 53 7.74 10.89 8.11
C HIS A 53 8.26 11.52 9.42
N PRO A 54 7.69 12.64 9.91
CA PRO A 54 8.18 13.31 11.12
C PRO A 54 8.26 12.41 12.35
N VAL A 55 7.38 11.41 12.43
CA VAL A 55 7.35 10.40 13.50
C VAL A 55 8.65 9.57 13.58
N PHE A 56 9.43 9.47 12.51
CA PHE A 56 10.74 8.78 12.56
C PHE A 56 11.78 9.52 13.41
N ASN A 57 11.59 10.82 13.68
CA ASN A 57 12.45 11.57 14.59
C ASN A 57 12.12 11.32 16.07
N ALA A 58 11.06 10.57 16.37
CA ALA A 58 10.72 10.23 17.75
C ALA A 58 11.76 9.25 18.32
N PRO A 59 12.38 9.56 19.47
CA PRO A 59 13.25 8.59 20.14
C PRO A 59 12.48 7.31 20.43
N ASP A 60 13.17 6.17 20.29
CA ASP A 60 12.63 4.82 20.45
C ASP A 60 11.68 4.35 19.32
N PHE A 61 11.47 5.12 18.24
CA PHE A 61 10.55 4.72 17.17
C PHE A 61 11.01 3.45 16.42
N ASP A 62 12.29 3.11 16.44
CA ASP A 62 12.79 1.82 15.92
C ASP A 62 12.18 0.59 16.63
N LEU A 63 11.63 0.78 17.83
CA LEU A 63 10.92 -0.26 18.58
C LEU A 63 9.47 -0.44 18.12
N ALA A 64 8.93 0.47 17.29
CA ALA A 64 7.55 0.40 16.77
C ALA A 64 7.29 -0.86 15.95
N SER A 65 8.30 -1.32 15.21
CA SER A 65 8.21 -2.55 14.41
C SER A 65 8.64 -3.81 15.18
N LYS A 66 8.99 -3.69 16.48
CA LYS A 66 9.57 -4.79 17.26
C LYS A 66 8.74 -5.13 18.49
N SER A 67 8.59 -4.19 19.40
CA SER A 67 8.23 -4.50 20.80
C SER A 67 7.33 -3.45 21.46
N ARG A 68 7.10 -2.29 20.84
CA ARG A 68 6.35 -1.19 21.44
C ARG A 68 5.26 -0.70 20.50
N PHE A 69 4.13 -0.30 21.09
CA PHE A 69 3.04 0.35 20.38
C PHE A 69 3.11 1.87 20.58
N PHE A 70 2.78 2.61 19.53
CA PHE A 70 2.84 4.06 19.51
C PHE A 70 1.49 4.64 19.11
N ILE A 71 1.04 5.66 19.84
CA ILE A 71 -0.15 6.44 19.50
C ILE A 71 0.34 7.84 19.10
N CYS A 72 0.04 8.25 17.88
CA CYS A 72 0.40 9.57 17.36
C CYS A 72 -0.86 10.40 17.13
N ILE A 73 -0.94 11.55 17.80
CA ILE A 73 -1.99 12.55 17.57
C ILE A 73 -1.40 13.66 16.70
N ARG A 74 -2.00 13.88 15.53
CA ARG A 74 -1.53 14.90 14.59
C ARG A 74 -2.00 16.29 15.02
N SER A 75 -1.07 17.25 15.05
CA SER A 75 -1.36 18.66 15.36
C SER A 75 -2.12 19.41 14.26
N SER A 76 -2.43 18.76 13.12
CA SER A 76 -3.14 19.37 11.99
C SER A 76 -4.66 19.41 12.15
N ASP A 77 -5.22 18.80 13.19
CA ASP A 77 -6.66 18.83 13.42
C ASP A 77 -7.09 20.18 14.01
N ARG A 78 -8.20 20.76 13.53
CA ARG A 78 -8.76 22.02 14.04
C ARG A 78 -9.17 21.95 15.52
N ARG A 79 -9.48 20.74 16.02
CA ARG A 79 -9.83 20.51 17.43
C ARG A 79 -8.64 20.10 18.29
N PHE A 80 -7.43 20.09 17.72
CA PHE A 80 -6.25 19.68 18.46
C PHE A 80 -5.89 20.73 19.52
N ASP A 81 -6.00 20.33 20.78
CA ASP A 81 -5.40 21.03 21.93
C ASP A 81 -4.26 20.16 22.48
N ALA A 82 -3.04 20.69 22.40
CA ALA A 82 -1.84 20.01 22.86
C ALA A 82 -1.88 19.64 24.35
N GLN A 83 -2.46 20.51 25.20
CA GLN A 83 -2.53 20.25 26.64
C GLN A 83 -3.60 19.21 26.98
N ALA A 84 -4.74 19.23 26.28
CA ALA A 84 -5.80 18.24 26.47
C ALA A 84 -5.36 16.86 25.96
N ALA A 85 -4.74 16.81 24.78
CA ALA A 85 -4.21 15.58 24.19
C ALA A 85 -3.13 14.94 25.08
N GLU A 86 -2.20 15.74 25.61
CA GLU A 86 -1.16 15.23 26.51
C GLU A 86 -1.75 14.70 27.82
N ARG A 87 -2.75 15.38 28.40
CA ARG A 87 -3.46 14.90 29.59
C ARG A 87 -4.13 13.55 29.36
N SER A 88 -4.92 13.43 28.29
CA SER A 88 -5.62 12.20 27.95
C SER A 88 -4.65 11.03 27.66
N LEU A 89 -3.52 11.31 26.99
CA LEU A 89 -2.48 10.30 26.80
C LEU A 89 -1.86 9.86 28.13
N ARG A 90 -1.58 10.78 29.06
CA ARG A 90 -1.00 10.46 30.38
C ARG A 90 -1.95 9.64 31.26
N GLU A 91 -3.26 9.87 31.15
CA GLU A 91 -4.28 9.07 31.87
C GLU A 91 -4.24 7.59 31.46
N SER A 92 -3.85 7.28 30.23
CA SER A 92 -3.73 5.91 29.70
C SER A 92 -2.48 5.16 30.20
N GLN A 93 -1.75 5.71 31.17
CA GLN A 93 -0.51 5.16 31.76
C GLN A 93 0.54 4.71 30.71
N PRO A 94 0.94 5.58 29.78
CA PRO A 94 1.93 5.24 28.75
C PRO A 94 3.34 5.18 29.35
N VAL A 95 4.21 4.38 28.73
CA VAL A 95 5.63 4.31 29.10
C VAL A 95 6.32 5.67 28.90
N ARG A 96 5.94 6.41 27.85
CA ARG A 96 6.51 7.74 27.54
C ARG A 96 5.54 8.55 26.71
N VAL A 97 5.46 9.85 27.01
CA VAL A 97 4.78 10.85 26.16
C VAL A 97 5.82 11.84 25.69
N MET A 98 5.83 12.13 24.39
CA MET A 98 6.76 13.07 23.77
C MET A 98 6.07 13.89 22.69
N ARG A 99 6.56 15.11 22.49
CA ARG A 99 6.18 15.93 21.35
C ARG A 99 7.23 15.75 20.27
N VAL A 100 6.78 15.50 19.05
CA VAL A 100 7.65 15.30 17.89
C VAL A 100 7.47 16.51 16.98
N GLU A 101 8.57 17.20 16.71
CA GLU A 101 8.58 18.33 15.79
C GLU A 101 8.39 17.86 14.34
N ARG A 102 7.85 18.74 13.51
CA ARG A 102 7.47 18.43 12.13
C ARG A 102 8.66 18.35 11.18
#